data_AF-A0A6M2EWE1-F1
#
_entry.id   AF-A0A6M2EWE1-F1
#
_cell.length_a   1.000
_cell.length_b   1.000
_cell.length_c   1.000
_cell.angle_alpha   90.00
_cell.angle_beta   90.00
_cell.angle_gamma   90.00
#
_symmetry.space_group_name_H-M   'P 1'
#
loop_
_entity.id
_entity.type
_entity.pdbx_description
1 polymer ?
#
loop_
_entity_poly.entity_id
_entity_poly.type
_entity_poly.pdbx_seq_one_letter_code
_entity_poly.pdbx_strand_id
1 'polypeptide(L)'
;MVASADMSHLGKLLDRVDELNDQGNLGGLRITLEEFKSFAELRKKLLPFSMALFSYGKVNGLLMREDLQRAASHVCGVSLSDNVVEIIFHLFDSNHDGSLSADEFVRVLHRRERDIAQPVESGLAGFLCCCFNRAANSPIGRFIS
;
A
#
# COMPACT_ATOMS: atom_id res chain seq x y z
N MET A 1 -2.97 20.48 -12.24
CA MET A 1 -4.18 19.91 -12.85
C MET A 1 -4.55 18.66 -12.08
N VAL A 2 -5.86 18.51 -11.87
CA VAL A 2 -6.55 17.62 -10.92
C VAL A 2 -6.32 16.14 -11.27
N ALA A 3 -6.25 15.30 -10.22
CA ALA A 3 -5.83 13.92 -10.25
C ALA A 3 -6.65 13.04 -11.21
N SER A 4 -5.95 12.34 -12.12
CA SER A 4 -6.49 11.23 -12.91
C SER A 4 -6.50 9.95 -12.06
N ALA A 5 -7.36 9.91 -11.04
CA ALA A 5 -7.79 8.64 -10.49
C ALA A 5 -8.84 8.08 -11.45
N ASP A 6 -8.70 6.82 -11.86
CA ASP A 6 -9.83 6.09 -12.42
C ASP A 6 -10.94 6.06 -11.35
N MET A 7 -12.01 6.79 -11.66
CA MET A 7 -13.02 7.28 -10.70
C MET A 7 -13.91 6.17 -10.14
N SER A 8 -13.86 4.96 -10.72
CA SER A 8 -14.71 3.82 -10.34
C SER A 8 -14.53 3.35 -8.89
N HIS A 9 -13.35 3.59 -8.30
CA HIS A 9 -13.04 3.20 -6.91
C HIS A 9 -12.69 4.38 -6.01
N LEU A 10 -12.53 5.58 -6.58
CA LEU A 10 -12.27 6.78 -5.79
C LEU A 10 -13.44 7.07 -4.85
N GLY A 11 -14.68 6.88 -5.32
CA GLY A 11 -15.88 7.03 -4.48
C GLY A 11 -15.78 6.22 -3.19
N LYS A 12 -15.43 4.93 -3.29
CA LYS A 12 -15.27 4.05 -2.12
C LYS A 12 -14.17 4.49 -1.16
N LEU A 13 -13.07 5.02 -1.69
CA LEU A 13 -12.00 5.55 -0.84
C LEU A 13 -12.43 6.84 -0.14
N LEU A 14 -13.21 7.70 -0.81
CA LEU A 14 -13.78 8.90 -0.21
C LEU A 14 -14.81 8.54 0.87
N ASP A 15 -15.67 7.55 0.61
CA ASP A 15 -16.63 7.04 1.60
C ASP A 15 -15.89 6.56 2.87
N ARG A 16 -14.76 5.84 2.70
CA ARG A 16 -13.91 5.43 3.84
C ARG A 16 -13.23 6.59 4.56
N VAL A 17 -12.87 7.66 3.86
CA VAL A 17 -12.34 8.87 4.50
C VAL A 17 -13.42 9.51 5.37
N ASP A 18 -14.67 9.55 4.89
CA ASP A 18 -15.79 10.11 5.65
C ASP A 18 -16.07 9.27 6.91
N GLU A 19 -15.98 7.93 6.80
CA GLU A 19 -16.10 7.02 7.95
C GLU A 19 -15.05 7.27 9.05
N LEU A 20 -13.84 7.76 8.70
CA LEU A 20 -12.82 8.11 9.71
C LEU A 20 -13.29 9.22 10.65
N ASN A 21 -14.12 10.14 10.15
CA ASN A 21 -14.64 11.26 10.93
C ASN A 21 -15.80 10.84 11.86
N ASP A 22 -16.54 9.80 11.47
CA ASP A 22 -17.69 9.29 12.22
C ASP A 22 -17.27 8.29 13.32
N GLN A 23 -16.13 7.61 13.17
CA GLN A 23 -15.59 6.73 14.20
C GLN A 23 -14.91 7.52 15.32
N GLY A 24 -15.51 7.53 16.52
CA GLY A 24 -15.05 8.32 17.67
C GLY A 24 -13.61 8.08 18.14
N ASN A 25 -12.96 6.97 17.76
CA ASN A 25 -11.54 6.73 18.03
C ASN A 25 -10.60 7.23 16.91
N LEU A 26 -11.10 7.50 15.70
CA LEU A 26 -10.31 7.91 14.55
C LEU A 26 -10.54 9.38 14.13
N GLY A 27 -11.62 10.02 14.58
CA GLY A 27 -11.94 11.43 14.26
C GLY A 27 -10.92 12.46 14.78
N GLY A 28 -9.96 12.04 15.60
CA GLY A 28 -8.83 12.85 16.04
C GLY A 28 -7.57 12.71 15.17
N LEU A 29 -7.52 11.74 14.24
CA LEU A 29 -6.35 11.54 13.38
C LEU A 29 -6.19 12.73 12.43
N ARG A 30 -5.01 13.33 12.49
CA ARG A 30 -4.61 14.42 11.60
C ARG A 30 -3.25 14.09 11.04
N ILE A 31 -3.06 14.42 9.77
CA ILE A 31 -1.77 14.35 9.09
C ILE A 31 -1.14 15.73 9.19
N THR A 32 -0.01 15.82 9.87
CA THR A 32 0.84 17.01 9.90
C THR A 32 1.50 17.24 8.54
N LEU A 33 1.97 18.46 8.28
CA LEU A 33 2.70 18.76 7.05
C LEU A 33 3.97 17.91 6.89
N GLU A 34 4.63 17.58 7.99
CA GLU A 34 5.83 16.74 8.00
C GLU A 34 5.50 15.31 7.59
N GLU A 35 4.47 14.71 8.19
CA GLU A 35 4.00 13.37 7.82
C GLU A 35 3.57 13.31 6.36
N PHE A 36 2.88 14.35 5.87
CA PHE A 36 2.50 14.46 4.45
C PHE A 36 3.73 14.49 3.54
N LYS A 37 4.76 15.28 3.90
CA LYS A 37 6.02 15.34 3.13
C LYS A 37 6.76 14.01 3.15
N SER A 38 6.88 13.37 4.30
CA SER A 38 7.50 12.05 4.44
C SER A 38 6.80 11.02 3.56
N PHE A 39 5.47 10.95 3.61
CA PHE A 39 4.70 10.07 2.73
C PHE A 39 4.88 10.42 1.24
N ALA A 40 4.99 11.71 0.90
CA ALA A 40 5.27 12.14 -0.46
C ALA A 40 6.67 11.73 -0.96
N GLU A 41 7.68 11.65 -0.08
CA GLU A 41 9.00 11.10 -0.40
C GLU A 41 8.95 9.58 -0.58
N LEU A 42 8.21 8.86 0.26
CA LEU A 42 7.99 7.42 0.09
C LEU A 42 7.39 7.12 -1.28
N ARG A 43 6.44 7.93 -1.73
CA ARG A 43 5.82 7.83 -3.06
C ARG A 43 6.83 7.96 -4.21
N LYS A 44 7.97 8.62 -4.04
CA LYS A 44 9.03 8.66 -5.08
C LYS A 44 9.82 7.35 -5.16
N LYS A 45 9.70 6.49 -4.15
CA LYS A 45 10.44 5.24 -4.00
C LYS A 45 9.53 4.00 -4.05
N LEU A 46 8.42 4.08 -4.80
CA LEU A 46 7.41 3.01 -4.86
C LEU A 46 7.96 1.67 -5.35
N LEU A 47 8.86 1.67 -6.34
CA LEU A 47 9.45 0.43 -6.84
C LEU A 47 10.22 -0.35 -5.75
N PRO A 48 11.28 0.20 -5.12
CA PRO A 48 11.96 -0.51 -4.05
C PRO A 48 11.06 -0.78 -2.82
N PHE A 49 10.10 0.11 -2.54
CA PHE A 49 9.12 -0.11 -1.48
C PHE A 49 8.23 -1.34 -1.73
N SER A 50 7.69 -1.48 -2.94
CA SER A 50 6.84 -2.60 -3.32
C SER A 50 7.58 -3.94 -3.30
N MET A 51 8.85 -3.95 -3.71
CA MET A 51 9.73 -5.13 -3.62
C MET A 51 10.03 -5.51 -2.17
N ALA A 52 10.23 -4.53 -1.30
CA ALA A 52 10.46 -4.77 0.12
C ALA A 52 9.22 -5.39 0.78
N LEU A 53 8.05 -4.83 0.50
CA LEU A 53 6.78 -5.39 0.98
C LEU A 53 6.56 -6.80 0.49
N PHE A 54 6.84 -7.07 -0.79
CA PHE A 54 6.82 -8.44 -1.32
C PHE A 54 7.72 -9.41 -0.54
N SER A 55 8.89 -8.92 -0.12
CA SER A 55 9.87 -9.72 0.62
C SER A 55 9.50 -9.91 2.10
N TYR A 56 8.82 -8.94 2.70
CA TYR A 56 8.39 -8.98 4.10
C TYR A 56 7.03 -9.64 4.31
N GLY A 57 6.16 -9.63 3.31
CA GLY A 57 4.89 -10.35 3.33
C GLY A 57 5.12 -11.79 3.74
N LYS A 58 4.41 -12.24 4.78
CA LYS A 58 4.52 -13.62 5.27
C LYS A 58 4.13 -14.61 4.17
N VAL A 59 4.37 -15.90 4.43
CA VAL A 59 4.10 -17.03 3.52
C VAL A 59 2.66 -17.04 2.94
N ASN A 60 1.72 -16.29 3.51
CA ASN A 60 0.34 -16.12 3.06
C ASN A 60 0.08 -14.87 2.19
N GLY A 61 1.08 -14.04 1.89
CA GLY A 61 0.91 -12.83 1.08
C GLY A 61 0.15 -11.70 1.78
N LEU A 62 0.09 -11.70 3.11
CA LEU A 62 -0.52 -10.63 3.89
C LEU A 62 0.55 -9.69 4.45
N LEU A 63 0.30 -8.38 4.33
CA LEU A 63 1.15 -7.32 4.85
C LEU A 63 0.54 -6.77 6.14
N MET A 64 1.31 -6.81 7.22
CA MET A 64 0.94 -6.18 8.48
C MET A 64 1.46 -4.74 8.56
N ARG A 65 0.97 -3.98 9.54
CA ARG A 65 1.34 -2.57 9.76
C ARG A 65 2.84 -2.41 10.00
N GLU A 66 3.43 -3.34 10.74
CA GLU A 66 4.86 -3.36 11.03
C GLU A 66 5.70 -3.65 9.77
N ASP A 67 5.18 -4.46 8.83
CA ASP A 67 5.83 -4.72 7.55
C ASP A 67 5.90 -3.44 6.71
N LEU A 68 4.81 -2.67 6.72
CA LEU A 68 4.72 -1.39 6.03
C LEU A 68 5.69 -0.36 6.59
N GLN A 69 5.74 -0.20 7.91
CA GLN A 69 6.69 0.70 8.58
C GLN A 69 8.14 0.25 8.38
N ARG A 70 8.41 -1.06 8.45
CA ARG A 70 9.75 -1.62 8.24
C ARG A 70 10.23 -1.41 6.82
N ALA A 71 9.40 -1.67 5.81
CA ALA A 71 9.73 -1.41 4.42
C ALA A 71 10.00 0.08 4.15
N ALA A 72 9.18 0.97 4.70
CA ALA A 72 9.36 2.41 4.54
C ALA A 72 10.68 2.89 5.17
N SER A 73 10.95 2.47 6.39
CA SER A 73 12.15 2.91 7.14
C SER A 73 13.44 2.29 6.61
N HIS A 74 13.50 0.96 6.45
CA HIS A 74 14.74 0.26 6.16
C HIS A 74 15.13 0.29 4.68
N VAL A 75 14.14 0.32 3.78
CA VAL A 75 14.41 0.30 2.34
C VAL A 75 14.30 1.68 1.73
N CYS A 76 13.32 2.47 2.17
CA CYS A 76 13.09 3.80 1.60
C CYS A 76 13.70 4.94 2.42
N GLY A 77 14.19 4.67 3.64
CA GLY A 77 14.71 5.71 4.54
C GLY A 77 13.64 6.72 4.97
N VAL A 78 12.37 6.31 4.99
CA VAL A 78 11.23 7.16 5.37
C VAL A 78 10.55 6.58 6.59
N SER A 79 10.43 7.37 7.65
CA SER A 79 9.66 7.00 8.83
C SER A 79 8.20 7.41 8.63
N LEU A 80 7.29 6.45 8.80
CA LEU A 80 5.85 6.69 8.81
C LEU A 80 5.36 6.64 10.26
N SER A 81 4.57 7.63 10.66
CA SER A 81 3.91 7.62 11.96
C SER A 81 2.79 6.59 12.02
N ASP A 82 2.42 6.17 13.23
CA ASP A 82 1.33 5.23 13.45
C ASP A 82 0.01 5.78 12.91
N ASN A 83 -0.23 7.09 12.99
CA ASN A 83 -1.41 7.75 12.42
C ASN A 83 -1.46 7.56 10.89
N VAL A 84 -0.35 7.76 10.19
CA VAL A 84 -0.31 7.58 8.73
C VAL A 84 -0.55 6.13 8.36
N VAL A 85 0.03 5.20 9.12
CA VAL A 85 -0.15 3.76 8.91
C VAL A 85 -1.60 3.35 9.14
N GLU A 86 -2.23 3.84 10.21
CA GLU A 86 -3.66 3.63 10.51
C GLU A 86 -4.54 4.09 9.35
N ILE A 87 -4.32 5.30 8.84
CA ILE A 87 -5.07 5.84 7.71
C ILE A 87 -4.86 4.98 6.45
N ILE A 88 -3.63 4.55 6.17
CA ILE A 88 -3.34 3.67 5.02
C ILE A 88 -4.12 2.36 5.14
N PHE A 89 -4.11 1.71 6.30
CA PHE A 89 -4.83 0.46 6.50
C PHE A 89 -6.33 0.66 6.42
N HIS A 90 -6.88 1.68 7.08
CA HIS A 90 -8.32 1.98 7.00
C HIS A 90 -8.77 2.22 5.56
N LEU A 91 -7.96 2.91 4.75
CA LEU A 91 -8.32 3.20 3.36
C LEU A 91 -8.23 1.97 2.47
N PHE A 92 -7.26 1.08 2.66
CA PHE A 92 -6.95 0.03 1.69
C PHE A 92 -7.37 -1.38 2.11
N ASP A 93 -7.43 -1.67 3.41
CA ASP A 93 -7.98 -2.92 3.95
C ASP A 93 -9.48 -2.93 3.69
N SER A 94 -9.90 -3.74 2.72
CA SER A 94 -11.27 -3.72 2.22
C SER A 94 -12.16 -4.77 2.84
N ASN A 95 -11.56 -5.81 3.40
CA ASN A 95 -12.25 -6.87 4.09
C ASN A 95 -12.21 -6.68 5.62
N HIS A 96 -11.47 -5.68 6.11
CA HIS A 96 -11.27 -5.32 7.51
C HIS A 96 -10.64 -6.45 8.33
N ASP A 97 -9.73 -7.20 7.73
CA ASP A 97 -9.01 -8.29 8.41
C ASP A 97 -7.75 -7.82 9.18
N GLY A 98 -7.42 -6.52 9.09
CA GLY A 98 -6.28 -5.91 9.76
C GLY A 98 -4.96 -6.08 9.00
N SER A 99 -4.99 -6.65 7.81
CA SER A 99 -3.86 -6.87 6.92
C SER A 99 -4.14 -6.31 5.52
N LEU A 100 -3.09 -6.11 4.73
CA LEU A 100 -3.25 -5.82 3.31
C LEU A 100 -2.82 -7.03 2.51
N SER A 101 -3.76 -7.69 1.83
CA SER A 101 -3.42 -8.52 0.69
C SER A 101 -2.84 -7.62 -0.40
N ALA A 102 -2.02 -8.12 -1.33
CA ALA A 102 -1.66 -7.27 -2.47
C ALA A 102 -2.59 -7.27 -3.65
N ASP A 103 -3.75 -7.91 -3.56
CA ASP A 103 -4.88 -7.43 -4.34
C ASP A 103 -5.31 -6.04 -3.85
N GLU A 104 -5.35 -5.81 -2.54
CA GLU A 104 -5.67 -4.50 -1.96
C GLU A 104 -4.51 -3.51 -2.18
N PHE A 105 -3.27 -3.96 -2.03
CA PHE A 105 -2.09 -3.11 -2.18
C PHE A 105 -1.72 -2.79 -3.65
N VAL A 106 -1.78 -3.75 -4.60
CA VAL A 106 -1.48 -3.51 -6.03
C VAL A 106 -2.52 -2.62 -6.69
N ARG A 107 -3.80 -2.69 -6.28
CA ARG A 107 -4.85 -1.76 -6.76
C ARG A 107 -4.46 -0.29 -6.56
N VAL A 108 -3.65 -0.01 -5.55
CA VAL A 108 -3.19 1.33 -5.19
C VAL A 108 -1.89 1.70 -5.91
N LEU A 109 -0.91 0.79 -5.97
CA LEU A 109 0.39 1.03 -6.61
C LEU A 109 0.30 1.16 -8.14
N HIS A 110 -0.46 0.27 -8.77
CA HIS A 110 -0.48 0.10 -10.23
C HIS A 110 -1.12 1.29 -10.97
N ARG A 111 -1.85 2.15 -10.27
CA ARG A 111 -2.63 3.25 -10.88
C ARG A 111 -1.89 4.59 -11.00
N ARG A 112 -0.65 4.72 -10.52
CA ARG A 112 0.11 5.98 -10.59
C ARG A 112 1.43 5.95 -11.34
N GLU A 113 2.04 4.77 -11.53
CA GLU A 113 3.22 4.63 -12.40
C GLU A 113 2.92 4.97 -13.88
N ARG A 114 1.66 4.90 -14.30
CA ARG A 114 1.24 5.33 -15.66
C ARG A 114 1.32 6.83 -15.89
N ASP A 115 1.38 7.65 -14.83
CA ASP A 115 1.23 9.11 -14.94
C ASP A 115 2.54 9.90 -14.65
N ILE A 116 3.60 9.24 -14.14
CA ILE A 116 4.83 9.94 -13.72
C ILE A 116 6.00 9.75 -14.69
N ALA A 117 5.92 8.83 -15.65
CA ALA A 117 6.93 8.72 -16.70
C ALA A 117 6.28 8.26 -18.00
N GLN A 118 6.93 8.59 -19.12
CA GLN A 118 6.78 7.95 -20.44
C GLN A 118 6.47 6.45 -20.34
N PRO A 119 5.87 5.79 -21.37
CA PRO A 119 5.42 4.42 -21.29
C PRO A 119 6.56 3.48 -20.88
N VAL A 120 6.77 3.34 -19.58
CA VAL A 120 7.60 2.30 -19.02
C VAL A 120 6.72 1.09 -19.20
N GLU A 121 7.19 0.28 -20.13
CA GLU A 121 6.58 -0.93 -20.63
C GLU A 121 5.82 -1.67 -19.52
N SER A 122 4.77 -2.38 -19.89
CA SER A 122 3.94 -3.25 -19.03
C SER A 122 4.72 -4.23 -18.11
N GLY A 123 6.05 -4.23 -18.16
CA GLY A 123 6.98 -4.99 -17.35
C GLY A 123 6.93 -4.73 -15.84
N LEU A 124 6.81 -3.51 -15.30
CA LEU A 124 6.83 -3.31 -13.83
C LEU A 124 5.50 -3.67 -13.16
N ALA A 125 4.41 -3.16 -13.74
CA ALA A 125 3.04 -3.53 -13.45
C ALA A 125 2.82 -5.05 -13.55
N GLY A 126 3.27 -5.63 -14.66
CA GLY A 126 3.29 -7.06 -14.90
C GLY A 126 4.21 -7.81 -13.92
N PHE A 127 5.37 -7.25 -13.57
CA PHE A 127 6.31 -7.83 -12.61
C PHE A 127 5.70 -7.87 -11.21
N LEU A 128 5.11 -6.78 -10.73
CA LEU A 128 4.41 -6.77 -9.44
C LEU A 128 3.23 -7.73 -9.43
N CYS A 129 2.41 -7.76 -10.49
CA CYS A 129 1.30 -8.70 -10.61
C CYS A 129 1.79 -10.17 -10.68
N CYS A 130 2.89 -10.45 -11.38
CA CYS A 130 3.49 -11.78 -11.49
C CYS A 130 4.13 -12.23 -10.19
N CYS A 131 4.91 -11.35 -9.55
CA CYS A 131 5.50 -11.59 -8.24
C CYS A 131 4.38 -11.86 -7.23
N PHE A 132 3.34 -11.05 -7.22
CA PHE A 132 2.26 -11.19 -6.25
C PHE A 132 1.44 -12.46 -6.44
N ASN A 133 1.05 -12.79 -7.68
CA ASN A 133 0.43 -14.08 -7.97
C ASN A 133 1.34 -15.26 -7.62
N ARG A 134 2.67 -15.15 -7.78
CA ARG A 134 3.60 -16.22 -7.38
C ARG A 134 3.72 -16.37 -5.86
N ALA A 135 3.75 -15.30 -5.08
CA ALA A 135 3.75 -15.42 -3.62
C ALA A 135 2.43 -16.00 -3.10
N ALA A 136 1.28 -15.56 -3.64
CA ALA A 136 -0.03 -16.08 -3.25
C ALA A 136 -0.28 -17.54 -3.67
N ASN A 137 0.35 -18.01 -4.75
CA ASN A 137 0.11 -19.33 -5.35
C ASN A 137 1.29 -20.32 -5.17
N SER A 138 2.21 -20.03 -4.24
CA SER A 138 3.37 -20.89 -3.98
C SER A 138 3.01 -22.11 -3.11
N PRO A 139 3.29 -23.36 -3.54
CA PRO A 139 3.07 -24.57 -2.74
C PRO A 139 4.21 -24.81 -1.72
N ILE A 140 4.75 -23.76 -1.10
CA ILE A 140 5.93 -23.83 -0.22
C ILE A 140 5.60 -24.44 1.15
N GLY A 141 4.31 -24.63 1.48
CA GLY A 141 3.85 -25.32 2.69
C GLY A 141 4.16 -26.83 2.77
N ARG A 142 4.99 -27.39 1.87
CA ARG A 142 5.28 -28.83 1.83
C ARG A 142 6.73 -29.24 2.16
N PHE A 143 7.58 -28.32 2.59
CA PHE A 143 8.99 -28.62 2.88
C PHE A 143 9.42 -28.45 4.35
N ILE A 144 8.47 -28.33 5.28
CA ILE A 144 8.76 -28.43 6.71
C ILE A 144 7.72 -29.34 7.37
N SER A 145 7.94 -30.65 7.24
CA SER A 145 7.46 -31.68 8.16
C SER A 145 8.54 -32.73 8.34
#